data_AF-A0A9J6P9R4-F1
#
_entry.id   AF-A0A9J6P9R4-F1
#
_cell.length_a   1.000
_cell.length_b   1.000
_cell.length_c   1.000
_cell.angle_alpha   90.00
_cell.angle_beta   90.00
_cell.angle_gamma   90.00
#
_symmetry.space_group_name_H-M   'P 1'
#
loop_
_entity.id
_entity.type
_entity.pdbx_description
1 polymer ?
#
loop_
_entity_poly.entity_id
_entity_poly.type
_entity_poly.pdbx_seq_one_letter_code
_entity_poly.pdbx_strand_id
1 'polypeptide(L)' 'MAIITEKNKNEFTIDEVLDYMQENKTRYKETTIRTHIAFKCCKNSLDNHGTTYEDFERVGRGLYKLL' A
#
# COMPACT_ATOMS: atom_id res chain seq x y z
N MET A 1 -3.09 10.23 -3.88
CA MET A 1 -3.85 9.20 -3.15
C MET A 1 -4.64 9.90 -2.05
N ALA A 2 -5.96 9.68 -1.93
CA ALA A 2 -6.83 10.46 -1.02
C ALA A 2 -6.37 10.44 0.45
N ILE A 3 -5.96 9.27 0.94
CA ILE A 3 -5.47 9.04 2.32
C ILE A 3 -4.32 10.00 2.71
N ILE A 4 -3.36 10.22 1.80
CA ILE A 4 -2.18 11.08 2.04
C ILE A 4 -2.58 12.55 2.04
N THR A 5 -3.50 12.93 1.15
CA THR A 5 -4.03 14.29 1.05
C THR A 5 -4.86 14.64 2.29
N GLU A 6 -5.66 13.69 2.81
CA GLU A 6 -6.45 13.86 4.03
C GLU A 6 -5.59 13.94 5.29
N LYS A 7 -4.51 13.15 5.37
CA LYS A 7 -3.58 13.20 6.51
C LYS A 7 -2.53 14.31 6.43
N ASN A 8 -2.41 14.99 5.28
CA ASN A 8 -1.30 15.90 4.96
C ASN A 8 0.10 15.28 5.21
N LYS A 9 0.19 13.95 5.18
CA LYS A 9 1.40 13.18 5.50
C LYS A 9 1.60 12.15 4.41
N ASN A 10 2.77 12.14 3.78
CA ASN A 10 3.10 11.23 2.70
C ASN A 10 3.37 9.79 3.18
N GLU A 11 2.63 9.32 4.19
CA GLU A 11 2.82 8.03 4.83
C GLU A 11 1.45 7.43 5.18
N PHE A 12 1.32 6.14 4.92
CA PHE A 12 0.12 5.38 5.19
C PHE A 12 0.47 3.98 5.70
N THR A 13 -0.45 3.40 6.46
CA THR A 13 -0.40 1.99 6.86
C THR A 13 -1.29 1.16 5.95
N ILE A 14 -1.02 -0.15 5.89
CA ILE A 14 -1.89 -1.08 5.17
C ILE A 14 -3.32 -1.05 5.72
N ASP A 15 -3.47 -0.88 7.05
CA ASP A 15 -4.77 -0.84 7.72
C ASP A 15 -5.62 0.31 7.21
N GLU A 16 -5.05 1.51 7.12
CA GLU A 16 -5.72 2.69 6.56
C GLU A 16 -6.13 2.50 5.11
N VAL A 17 -5.33 1.78 4.32
CA VAL A 17 -5.70 1.43 2.94
C VAL A 17 -6.86 0.44 2.93
N LEU A 18 -6.89 -0.53 3.85
CA LEU A 18 -7.98 -1.48 3.95
C LEU A 18 -9.27 -0.80 4.37
N ASP A 19 -9.25 0.05 5.40
CA ASP A 19 -10.40 0.86 5.83
C ASP A 19 -10.93 1.69 4.66
N TYR A 20 -10.06 2.48 4.02
CA TYR A 20 -10.44 3.29 2.86
C TYR A 20 -11.04 2.44 1.73
N MET A 21 -10.43 1.29 1.42
CA MET A 21 -10.94 0.41 0.36
C MET A 21 -12.27 -0.25 0.74
N GLN A 22 -12.49 -0.56 2.02
CA GLN A 22 -13.77 -1.07 2.52
C GLN A 22 -14.86 0.00 2.47
N GLU A 23 -14.56 1.23 2.91
CA GLU A 23 -15.47 2.38 2.82
C GLU A 23 -15.86 2.67 1.37
N ASN A 24 -14.93 2.50 0.44
CA ASN A 24 -15.15 2.62 -1.00
C ASN A 24 -15.75 1.36 -1.66
N LYS A 25 -16.19 0.38 -0.87
CA LYS A 25 -16.86 -0.87 -1.33
C LYS A 25 -16.04 -1.66 -2.36
N THR A 26 -14.75 -1.85 -2.09
CA THR A 26 -13.87 -2.69 -2.90
C THR A 26 -14.41 -4.11 -3.07
N ARG A 27 -14.13 -4.72 -4.22
CA ARG A 27 -14.42 -6.15 -4.49
C ARG A 27 -13.23 -7.06 -4.16
N TYR A 28 -12.07 -6.47 -3.86
CA TYR A 28 -10.86 -7.22 -3.58
C TYR A 28 -10.82 -7.69 -2.14
N LYS A 29 -10.33 -8.91 -1.93
CA LYS A 29 -10.09 -9.45 -0.59
C LYS A 29 -8.94 -8.69 0.07
N GLU A 30 -9.01 -8.54 1.39
CA GLU A 30 -7.95 -7.90 2.18
C GLU A 30 -6.58 -8.55 1.95
N THR A 31 -6.53 -9.88 1.85
CA THR A 31 -5.29 -10.63 1.55
C THR A 31 -4.70 -10.24 0.20
N THR A 32 -5.53 -10.02 -0.82
CA THR A 32 -5.08 -9.54 -2.14
C THR A 32 -4.50 -8.14 -2.06
N ILE A 33 -5.17 -7.24 -1.34
CA ILE A 33 -4.74 -5.85 -1.15
C ILE A 33 -3.38 -5.82 -0.43
N ARG A 34 -3.26 -6.57 0.69
CA ARG A 34 -2.02 -6.70 1.46
C ARG A 34 -0.87 -7.21 0.59
N THR A 35 -1.10 -8.25 -0.21
CA THR A 35 -0.08 -8.81 -1.10
C THR A 35 0.34 -7.82 -2.18
N HIS A 36 -0.60 -7.10 -2.79
CA HIS A 36 -0.27 -6.10 -3.80
C HIS A 36 0.58 -4.98 -3.23
N ILE A 37 0.20 -4.41 -2.08
CA ILE A 37 0.96 -3.32 -1.45
C ILE A 37 2.35 -3.80 -1.02
N ALA A 38 2.46 -4.95 -0.37
CA ALA A 38 3.72 -5.41 0.22
C ALA A 38 4.71 -6.00 -0.80
N PHE A 39 4.23 -6.63 -1.88
CA PHE A 39 5.10 -7.36 -2.82
C PHE A 39 5.16 -6.71 -4.21
N LYS A 40 4.02 -6.25 -4.75
CA LYS A 40 3.98 -5.71 -6.12
C LYS A 40 4.26 -4.22 -6.19
N CYS A 41 3.75 -3.42 -5.27
CA CYS A 41 3.85 -1.96 -5.32
C CYS A 41 4.93 -1.39 -4.39
N CYS A 42 5.64 -2.24 -3.64
CA CYS A 42 6.70 -1.81 -2.74
C CYS A 42 8.07 -1.99 -3.38
N LYS A 43 8.81 -0.89 -3.54
CA LYS A 43 10.19 -0.87 -4.05
C LYS A 43 11.14 -1.79 -3.27
N ASN A 44 10.95 -1.87 -1.95
CA ASN A 44 11.78 -2.68 -1.06
C ASN A 44 11.26 -4.13 -0.91
N SER A 45 10.44 -4.63 -1.84
CA SER A 45 9.98 -6.02 -1.81
C SER A 45 11.09 -6.97 -2.27
N LEU A 46 11.14 -8.16 -1.65
CA LEU A 46 12.10 -9.23 -1.97
C LEU A 46 11.74 -9.99 -3.28
N ASP A 47 10.88 -9.43 -4.13
CA ASP A 47 10.37 -10.16 -5.28
C ASP A 47 11.42 -10.23 -6.40
N ASN A 48 12.01 -11.42 -6.56
CA ASN A 48 12.95 -11.75 -7.64
C ASN A 48 12.22 -12.24 -8.92
N HIS A 49 10.88 -12.14 -9.02
CA HIS A 49 10.11 -12.87 -10.04
C HIS A 49 8.95 -12.10 -10.70
N GLY A 50 8.99 -10.76 -10.77
CA GLY A 50 7.99 -10.01 -11.55
C GLY A 50 8.24 -8.51 -11.71
N THR A 51 7.26 -7.83 -12.32
CA THR A 51 7.21 -6.36 -12.42
C THR A 51 6.86 -5.79 -11.04
N THR A 52 7.83 -5.18 -10.38
CA THR A 52 7.61 -4.33 -9.21
C THR A 52 7.25 -2.92 -9.70
N TYR A 53 6.21 -2.35 -9.12
CA TYR A 53 5.86 -0.96 -9.29
C TYR A 53 6.52 -0.18 -8.15
N GLU A 54 7.39 0.77 -8.46
CA GLU A 54 8.07 1.62 -7.48
C GLU A 54 7.15 2.72 -6.93
N ASP A 55 5.87 2.41 -6.72
CA ASP A 55 4.86 3.36 -6.26
C ASP A 55 4.99 3.63 -4.76
N PHE A 56 5.41 2.63 -3.98
CA PHE A 56 5.52 2.70 -2.53
C PHE A 56 6.90 2.31 -2.00
N GLU A 57 7.28 2.93 -0.90
CA GLU A 57 8.46 2.58 -0.12
C GLU A 57 8.04 2.15 1.30
N ARG A 58 8.47 0.97 1.72
CA ARG A 58 8.28 0.53 3.12
C ARG A 58 9.34 1.22 3.99
N VAL A 59 8.92 2.22 4.76
CA VAL A 59 9.76 3.03 5.66
C VAL A 59 9.77 2.50 7.09
N GLY A 60 8.89 1.56 7.44
CA GLY A 60 8.81 0.96 8.78
C GLY A 60 7.97 -0.31 8.84
N ARG A 61 7.81 -0.88 10.05
CA ARG A 61 6.98 -2.08 10.26
C ARG A 61 5.50 -1.74 10.02
N GLY A 62 5.02 -2.04 8.82
CA GLY A 62 3.62 -1.78 8.41
C GLY A 62 3.37 -0.34 7.96
N LEU A 63 4.43 0.47 7.81
CA LEU A 63 4.37 1.86 7.37
C LEU A 63 4.98 1.99 5.98
N TYR A 64 4.25 2.65 5.09
CA TYR A 64 4.57 2.84 3.69
C TYR A 64 4.50 4.32 3.34
N LYS A 65 5.29 4.73 2.35
CA LYS A 65 5.35 6.08 1.79
C LYS A 65 5.09 6.00 0.30
N LEU A 66 4.36 6.97 -0.25
CA LEU A 66 4.19 7.11 -1.70
C LEU A 66 5.43 7.81 -2.28
N LEU A 67 5.98 7.25 -3.36
CA LEU A 67 7.11 7.82 -4.10
C LEU A 67 6.66 8.82 -5.16
#